data_AF-A0A0D2MHD6-F1
#
_entry.id   AF-A0A0D2MHD6-F1
#
_cell.length_a   1.000
_cell.length_b   1.000
_cell.length_c   1.000
_cell.angle_alpha   90.00
_cell.angle_beta   90.00
_cell.angle_gamma   90.00
#
_symmetry.space_group_name_H-M   'P 1'
#
loop_
_entity.id
_entity.type
_entity.pdbx_description
1 polymer ?
#
loop_
_entity_poly.entity_id
_entity_poly.type
_entity_poly.pdbx_seq_one_letter_code
_entity_poly.pdbx_strand_id
1 'polypeptide(L)'
;MMLKATSAKAGVRAQAARTRSVAVRAQAQDAPSAVSRALGVAAASVVAATTLFGGAAFAEADLALGKAVFDGNCAACHAGGGNNVIPDHTLQKAAIEQFLDGGFNIEAIVYQIENGKGAMPAWDGRLDEDEIAGVAAYVYDQAAGNKW
;
A
#
# COMPACT_ATOMS: atom_id res chain seq x y z
N MET A 1 -6.12 -64.15 -24.19
CA MET A 1 -7.19 -63.50 -24.98
C MET A 1 -7.16 -62.01 -24.66
N MET A 2 -6.64 -61.14 -25.54
CA MET A 2 -7.39 -60.50 -26.64
C MET A 2 -8.63 -59.78 -26.08
N LEU A 3 -8.75 -58.45 -26.10
CA LEU A 3 -8.69 -57.61 -27.29
C LEU A 3 -8.32 -56.14 -26.96
N LYS A 4 -7.49 -55.56 -27.82
CA LYS A 4 -7.18 -54.12 -27.93
C LYS A 4 -8.42 -53.35 -28.40
N ALA A 5 -8.54 -52.09 -27.97
CA ALA A 5 -9.20 -51.05 -28.76
C ALA A 5 -8.35 -49.76 -28.74
N THR A 6 -8.26 -49.15 -29.91
CA THR A 6 -7.30 -48.14 -30.36
C THR A 6 -8.03 -46.89 -30.89
N SER A 7 -7.35 -45.75 -30.83
CA SER A 7 -7.52 -44.53 -31.65
C SER A 7 -8.74 -43.63 -31.30
N ALA A 8 -8.71 -42.28 -31.38
CA ALA A 8 -7.88 -41.39 -32.18
C ALA A 8 -7.73 -39.94 -31.63
N LYS A 9 -6.65 -39.33 -32.14
CA LYS A 9 -6.11 -37.97 -32.19
C LYS A 9 -7.06 -36.78 -32.49
N ALA A 10 -6.84 -35.66 -31.81
CA ALA A 10 -6.81 -34.27 -32.33
C ALA A 10 -6.12 -33.41 -31.24
N GLY A 11 -5.06 -32.62 -31.41
CA GLY A 11 -4.52 -31.94 -32.58
C GLY A 11 -5.13 -30.53 -32.66
N VAL A 12 -4.49 -29.52 -32.04
CA VAL A 12 -4.28 -28.15 -32.57
C VAL A 12 -3.53 -27.26 -31.55
N ARG A 13 -2.27 -27.00 -31.91
CA ARG A 13 -1.49 -25.74 -31.93
C ARG A 13 -1.45 -24.82 -30.71
N ALA A 14 -0.23 -24.68 -30.21
CA ALA A 14 0.30 -23.57 -29.45
C ALA A 14 0.11 -22.21 -30.15
N GLN A 15 -0.16 -21.18 -29.35
CA GLN A 15 0.10 -19.79 -29.71
C GLN A 15 0.96 -19.15 -28.63
N ALA A 16 2.16 -18.77 -29.06
CA ALA A 16 3.13 -18.03 -28.29
C ALA A 16 2.81 -16.52 -28.31
N ALA A 17 3.19 -15.88 -27.21
CA ALA A 17 3.73 -14.52 -27.10
C ALA A 17 2.95 -13.35 -27.73
N ARG A 18 2.58 -12.40 -26.86
CA ARG A 18 2.85 -10.97 -27.08
C ARG A 18 2.69 -10.18 -25.77
N THR A 19 3.82 -9.98 -25.12
CA THR A 19 4.05 -8.85 -24.22
C THR A 19 3.85 -7.55 -25.02
N ARG A 20 3.01 -6.65 -24.52
CA ARG A 20 2.90 -5.27 -25.02
C ARG A 20 3.33 -4.33 -23.91
N SER A 21 4.62 -3.99 -23.94
CA SER A 21 5.17 -2.83 -23.26
C SER A 21 4.45 -1.58 -23.74
N VAL A 22 3.77 -0.88 -22.84
CA VAL A 22 3.19 0.43 -23.10
C VAL A 22 4.34 1.43 -23.06
N ALA A 23 4.95 1.68 -24.22
CA ALA A 23 5.84 2.81 -24.43
C ALA A 23 4.97 4.07 -24.60
N VAL A 24 4.84 4.87 -23.55
CA VAL A 24 4.27 6.22 -23.63
C VAL A 24 5.24 7.08 -24.43
N ARG A 25 4.83 7.43 -25.65
CA ARG A 25 5.54 8.35 -26.52
C ARG A 25 5.47 9.76 -25.93
N ALA A 26 6.63 10.32 -25.64
CA ALA A 26 6.83 11.75 -25.45
C ALA A 26 6.36 12.50 -26.71
N GLN A 27 5.40 13.42 -26.56
CA GLN A 27 5.07 14.40 -27.58
C GLN A 27 5.89 15.65 -27.30
N ALA A 28 6.95 15.82 -28.09
CA ALA A 28 7.55 17.11 -28.35
C ALA A 28 6.60 17.93 -29.24
N GLN A 29 6.33 19.17 -28.86
CA GLN A 29 5.65 20.15 -29.71
C GLN A 29 6.54 21.38 -29.83
N ASP A 30 7.26 21.43 -30.95
CA ASP A 30 8.04 22.58 -31.41
C ASP A 30 7.14 23.68 -32.01
N ALA A 31 7.38 24.89 -31.50
CA ALA A 31 7.38 26.22 -32.14
C ALA A 31 6.14 26.82 -32.87
N PRO A 32 5.94 28.16 -32.76
CA PRO A 32 4.75 28.88 -33.20
C PRO A 32 4.88 29.50 -34.61
N SER A 33 3.78 29.49 -35.36
CA SER A 33 3.63 30.24 -36.61
C SER A 33 3.18 31.68 -36.33
N ALA A 34 3.88 32.60 -36.96
CA ALA A 34 3.75 34.05 -36.87
C ALA A 34 2.34 34.59 -37.22
N VAL A 35 1.77 35.39 -36.31
CA VAL A 35 0.82 36.47 -36.63
C VAL A 35 1.20 37.72 -35.84
N SER A 36 1.27 38.84 -36.57
CA SER A 36 1.83 40.11 -36.12
C SER A 36 0.83 41.00 -35.38
N ARG A 37 1.34 41.67 -34.33
CA ARG A 37 1.04 43.02 -33.81
C ARG A 37 -0.32 43.29 -33.12
N ALA A 38 -0.26 43.45 -31.80
CA ALA A 38 -0.73 44.66 -31.10
C ALA A 38 -0.09 44.75 -29.70
N LEU A 39 0.33 45.96 -29.32
CA LEU A 39 0.92 46.33 -28.02
C LEU A 39 0.02 45.94 -26.84
N GLY A 40 0.60 45.32 -25.80
CA GLY A 40 -0.07 45.07 -24.53
C GLY A 40 0.90 44.54 -23.48
N VAL A 41 0.96 45.23 -22.35
CA VAL A 41 1.90 45.09 -21.23
C VAL A 41 1.74 43.78 -20.47
N ALA A 42 2.85 43.08 -20.17
CA ALA A 42 3.22 42.56 -18.84
C ALA A 42 4.34 41.51 -18.99
N ALA A 43 5.54 41.84 -18.52
CA ALA A 43 6.60 40.87 -18.33
C ALA A 43 6.14 39.82 -17.31
N ALA A 44 6.12 38.56 -17.74
CA ALA A 44 5.83 37.41 -16.90
C ALA A 44 6.96 37.22 -15.88
N SER A 45 6.74 37.63 -14.64
CA SER A 45 7.49 37.12 -13.49
C SER A 45 6.69 35.95 -12.89
N VAL A 46 6.85 34.76 -13.48
CA VAL A 46 6.52 33.52 -12.77
C VAL A 46 7.59 33.36 -11.69
N VAL A 47 7.29 33.83 -10.48
CA VAL A 47 8.09 33.49 -9.31
C VAL A 47 7.90 32.00 -9.08
N ALA A 48 8.92 31.22 -9.45
CA ALA A 48 8.99 29.80 -9.12
C ALA A 48 8.92 29.65 -7.60
N ALA A 49 7.78 29.18 -7.11
CA ALA A 49 7.62 28.81 -5.71
C ALA A 49 8.55 27.62 -5.42
N THR A 50 9.66 27.88 -4.74
CA THR A 50 10.51 26.84 -4.16
C THR A 50 9.73 26.13 -3.07
N THR A 51 9.14 24.98 -3.38
CA THR A 51 8.51 24.11 -2.38
C THR A 51 9.58 23.41 -1.55
N LEU A 52 9.92 24.02 -0.41
CA LEU A 52 10.53 23.34 0.73
C LEU A 52 9.45 22.51 1.43
N PHE A 53 9.17 21.31 0.93
CA PHE A 53 8.37 20.31 1.64
C PHE A 53 9.00 18.93 1.47
N GLY A 54 10.10 18.71 2.18
CA GLY A 54 10.83 17.43 2.22
C GLY A 54 10.39 16.46 3.32
N GLY A 55 9.30 16.75 4.04
CA GLY A 55 8.91 16.00 5.25
C GLY A 55 7.81 14.95 5.06
N ALA A 56 6.98 15.04 4.03
CA ALA A 56 5.81 14.17 3.87
C ALA A 56 6.09 12.90 3.03
N ALA A 57 7.05 12.96 2.10
CA ALA A 57 7.20 11.88 1.12
C ALA A 57 7.64 10.52 1.71
N PHE A 58 8.34 10.52 2.86
CA PHE A 58 8.79 9.30 3.51
C PHE A 58 7.74 8.72 4.49
N ALA A 59 7.00 9.58 5.19
CA ALA A 59 5.91 9.14 6.06
C ALA A 59 4.76 8.51 5.26
N GLU A 60 4.40 9.11 4.13
CA GLU A 60 3.38 8.53 3.23
C GLU A 60 3.82 7.19 2.61
N ALA A 61 5.12 7.02 2.33
CA ALA A 61 5.63 5.76 1.78
C ALA A 61 5.52 4.61 2.79
N ASP A 62 5.78 4.89 4.06
CA ASP A 62 5.68 3.93 5.17
C ASP A 62 4.21 3.51 5.43
N LEU A 63 3.27 4.46 5.39
CA LEU A 63 1.85 4.18 5.55
C LEU A 63 1.26 3.37 4.38
N ALA A 64 1.77 3.55 3.16
CA ALA A 64 1.33 2.78 1.99
C ALA A 64 1.76 1.31 2.09
N LEU A 65 3.01 1.05 2.50
CA LEU A 65 3.50 -0.29 2.80
C LEU A 65 2.69 -0.91 3.93
N GLY A 66 2.55 -0.20 5.05
CA GLY A 66 1.80 -0.65 6.21
C GLY A 66 0.35 -1.02 5.90
N LYS A 67 -0.33 -0.23 5.06
CA LYS A 67 -1.68 -0.56 4.59
C LYS A 67 -1.70 -1.85 3.78
N ALA A 68 -0.76 -2.05 2.86
CA ALA A 68 -0.69 -3.26 2.04
C ALA A 68 -0.45 -4.51 2.90
N VAL A 69 0.47 -4.41 3.88
CA VAL A 69 0.71 -5.46 4.87
C VAL A 69 -0.54 -5.73 5.70
N PHE A 70 -1.22 -4.68 6.17
CA PHE A 70 -2.47 -4.80 6.94
C PHE A 70 -3.56 -5.55 6.17
N ASP A 71 -3.81 -5.16 4.93
CA ASP A 71 -4.83 -5.77 4.08
C ASP A 71 -4.52 -7.25 3.81
N GLY A 72 -3.25 -7.60 3.61
CA GLY A 72 -2.81 -8.97 3.31
C GLY A 72 -2.79 -9.91 4.52
N ASN A 73 -2.61 -9.38 5.73
CA ASN A 73 -2.25 -10.17 6.91
C ASN A 73 -3.17 -9.96 8.12
N CYS A 74 -3.60 -8.72 8.36
CA CYS A 74 -4.26 -8.32 9.61
C CYS A 74 -5.78 -8.20 9.46
N ALA A 75 -6.24 -7.79 8.26
CA ALA A 75 -7.65 -7.51 7.98
C ALA A 75 -8.57 -8.72 8.19
N ALA A 76 -8.04 -9.95 8.12
CA ALA A 76 -8.81 -11.17 8.41
C ALA A 76 -9.46 -11.16 9.80
N CYS A 77 -8.82 -10.51 10.79
CA CYS A 77 -9.36 -10.34 12.13
C CYS A 77 -9.74 -8.89 12.46
N HIS A 78 -9.04 -7.93 11.85
CA HIS A 78 -9.10 -6.51 12.22
C HIS A 78 -9.66 -5.58 11.14
N ALA A 79 -10.37 -6.09 10.14
CA ALA A 79 -11.03 -5.25 9.13
C ALA A 79 -11.87 -4.14 9.79
N GLY A 80 -11.74 -2.90 9.27
CA GLY A 80 -12.41 -1.72 9.82
C GLY A 80 -11.97 -1.35 11.23
N GLY A 81 -10.76 -1.75 11.65
CA GLY A 81 -10.23 -1.49 12.99
C GLY A 81 -10.91 -2.28 14.11
N GLY A 82 -11.78 -3.25 13.78
CA GLY A 82 -12.44 -4.11 14.76
C GLY A 82 -11.56 -5.25 15.27
N ASN A 83 -12.17 -6.22 15.94
CA ASN A 83 -11.55 -7.51 16.27
C ASN A 83 -12.65 -8.58 16.32
N ASN A 84 -12.61 -9.54 15.39
CA ASN A 84 -13.63 -10.59 15.31
C ASN A 84 -13.41 -11.78 16.25
N VAL A 85 -12.26 -11.84 16.94
CA VAL A 85 -11.94 -12.89 17.91
C VAL A 85 -12.25 -12.44 19.34
N ILE A 86 -11.85 -11.22 19.69
CA ILE A 86 -12.08 -10.59 21.00
C ILE A 86 -12.70 -9.19 20.77
N PRO A 87 -14.05 -9.06 20.76
CA PRO A 87 -14.74 -7.87 20.24
C PRO A 87 -14.40 -6.52 20.88
N ASP A 88 -14.01 -6.49 22.15
CA ASP A 88 -13.65 -5.28 22.90
C ASP A 88 -12.18 -4.85 22.66
N HIS A 89 -11.32 -5.77 22.20
CA HIS A 89 -9.91 -5.50 21.92
C HIS A 89 -9.70 -4.98 20.48
N THR A 90 -10.36 -3.87 20.15
CA THR A 90 -10.30 -3.23 18.83
C THR A 90 -8.98 -2.46 18.60
N LEU A 91 -8.76 -2.01 17.36
CA LEU A 91 -7.64 -1.12 17.01
C LEU A 91 -7.96 0.37 17.18
N GLN A 92 -9.10 0.71 17.80
CA GLN A 92 -9.39 2.10 18.16
C GLN A 92 -8.47 2.55 19.30
N LYS A 93 -8.08 3.84 19.29
CA LYS A 93 -7.12 4.39 20.25
C LYS A 93 -7.46 4.06 21.70
N ALA A 94 -8.71 4.29 22.13
CA ALA A 94 -9.12 4.05 23.52
C ALA A 94 -9.00 2.57 23.93
N ALA A 95 -9.31 1.63 23.02
CA ALA A 95 -9.14 0.20 23.28
C ALA A 95 -7.66 -0.18 23.35
N ILE A 96 -6.82 0.38 22.48
CA ILE A 96 -5.37 0.15 22.54
C ILE A 96 -4.78 0.69 23.85
N GLU A 97 -5.15 1.92 24.26
CA GLU A 97 -4.72 2.50 25.54
C GLU A 97 -5.07 1.63 26.75
N GLN A 98 -6.22 0.95 26.69
CA GLN A 98 -6.73 0.12 27.77
C GLN A 98 -6.16 -1.31 27.78
N PHE A 99 -6.00 -1.94 26.62
CA PHE A 99 -5.80 -3.40 26.50
C PHE A 99 -4.44 -3.82 25.90
N LEU A 100 -3.74 -2.93 25.21
CA LEU A 100 -2.39 -3.20 24.73
C LEU A 100 -1.40 -3.06 25.90
N ASP A 101 -0.58 -4.08 26.11
CA ASP A 101 0.45 -4.02 27.14
C ASP A 101 1.47 -2.95 26.73
N GLY A 102 1.69 -1.95 27.59
CA GLY A 102 2.52 -0.78 27.27
C GLY A 102 1.73 0.43 26.74
N GLY A 103 0.44 0.28 26.43
CA GLY A 103 -0.45 1.37 26.01
C GLY A 103 -0.27 1.83 24.56
N PHE A 104 -0.86 2.97 24.20
CA PHE A 104 -0.87 3.49 22.83
C PHE A 104 0.43 4.21 22.46
N ASN A 105 1.40 3.46 21.93
CA ASN A 105 2.64 3.92 21.32
C ASN A 105 3.12 2.90 20.27
N ILE A 106 4.06 3.31 19.42
CA ILE A 106 4.55 2.47 18.32
C ILE A 106 5.25 1.22 18.85
N GLU A 107 6.06 1.37 19.89
CA GLU A 107 6.88 0.29 20.45
C GLU A 107 6.01 -0.85 20.98
N ALA A 108 4.91 -0.54 21.67
CA ALA A 108 3.96 -1.53 22.16
C ALA A 108 3.23 -2.25 21.01
N ILE A 109 2.88 -1.52 19.94
CA ILE A 109 2.24 -2.10 18.75
C ILE A 109 3.19 -3.06 18.04
N VAL A 110 4.42 -2.62 17.77
CA VAL A 110 5.50 -3.44 17.18
C VAL A 110 5.72 -4.70 18.02
N TYR A 111 5.89 -4.54 19.33
CA TYR A 111 6.15 -5.66 20.23
C TYR A 111 5.04 -6.72 20.15
N GLN A 112 3.77 -6.31 20.15
CA GLN A 112 2.66 -7.27 20.06
C GLN A 112 2.55 -7.91 18.66
N ILE A 113 2.93 -7.20 17.59
CA ILE A 113 2.98 -7.78 16.24
C ILE A 113 4.07 -8.84 16.15
N GLU A 114 5.28 -8.53 16.62
CA GLU A 114 6.41 -9.47 16.62
C GLU A 114 6.09 -10.74 17.42
N ASN A 115 5.60 -10.56 18.65
CA ASN A 115 5.50 -11.64 19.63
C ASN A 115 4.12 -12.31 19.69
N GLY A 116 3.09 -11.69 19.10
CA GLY A 116 1.71 -12.11 19.26
C GLY A 116 1.17 -11.93 20.68
N LYS A 117 -0.12 -12.23 20.88
CA LYS A 117 -0.76 -12.27 22.21
C LYS A 117 -1.99 -13.15 22.16
N GLY A 118 -1.96 -14.27 22.90
CA GLY A 118 -3.08 -15.21 22.97
C GLY A 118 -3.45 -15.78 21.60
N ALA A 119 -4.62 -15.40 21.07
CA ALA A 119 -5.09 -15.84 19.76
C ALA A 119 -4.51 -15.03 18.58
N MET A 120 -3.92 -13.85 18.83
CA MET A 120 -3.20 -13.09 17.82
C MET A 120 -1.84 -13.76 17.60
N PRO A 121 -1.52 -14.24 16.37
CA PRO A 121 -0.25 -14.91 16.09
C PRO A 121 0.92 -13.94 16.14
N ALA A 122 2.11 -14.49 16.41
CA ALA A 122 3.39 -13.81 16.20
C ALA A 122 3.67 -13.63 14.70
N TRP A 123 4.27 -12.49 14.34
CA TRP A 123 4.66 -12.17 12.97
C TRP A 123 6.18 -12.12 12.75
N ASP A 124 6.98 -12.22 13.83
CA ASP A 124 8.43 -12.40 13.69
C ASP A 124 8.75 -13.61 12.81
N GLY A 125 9.70 -13.43 11.89
CA GLY A 125 10.08 -14.42 10.87
C GLY A 125 9.05 -14.66 9.76
N ARG A 126 7.89 -14.00 9.78
CA ARG A 126 6.86 -14.05 8.71
C ARG A 126 6.77 -12.74 7.93
N LEU A 127 6.99 -11.62 8.61
CA LEU A 127 7.17 -10.29 8.05
C LEU A 127 8.61 -9.85 8.33
N ASP A 128 9.16 -9.02 7.46
CA ASP A 128 10.44 -8.36 7.71
C ASP A 128 10.28 -7.12 8.63
N GLU A 129 11.41 -6.56 9.07
CA GLU A 129 11.43 -5.43 10.00
C GLU A 129 10.73 -4.18 9.44
N ASP A 130 10.87 -3.91 8.14
CA ASP A 130 10.26 -2.76 7.48
C ASP A 130 8.73 -2.96 7.35
N GLU A 131 8.28 -4.19 7.05
CA GLU A 131 6.86 -4.54 7.02
C GLU A 131 6.21 -4.41 8.40
N ILE A 132 6.88 -4.88 9.46
CA ILE A 132 6.41 -4.75 10.84
C ILE A 132 6.33 -3.28 11.26
N ALA A 133 7.39 -2.51 10.99
CA ALA A 133 7.42 -1.08 11.29
C ALA A 133 6.29 -0.33 10.55
N GLY A 134 6.13 -0.60 9.26
CA GLY A 134 5.13 0.08 8.44
C GLY A 134 3.70 -0.26 8.86
N VAL A 135 3.38 -1.53 9.15
CA VAL A 135 2.03 -1.88 9.61
C VAL A 135 1.75 -1.35 11.02
N ALA A 136 2.74 -1.28 11.89
CA ALA A 136 2.60 -0.63 13.19
C ALA A 136 2.33 0.88 13.05
N ALA A 137 3.07 1.57 12.17
CA ALA A 137 2.85 2.97 11.86
C ALA A 137 1.45 3.22 11.25
N TYR A 138 1.00 2.34 10.35
CA TYR A 138 -0.34 2.40 9.78
C TYR A 138 -1.42 2.26 10.86
N VAL A 139 -1.34 1.24 11.72
CA VAL A 139 -2.31 1.04 12.82
C VAL A 139 -2.33 2.25 13.75
N TYR A 140 -1.16 2.79 14.11
CA TYR A 140 -1.06 3.96 14.95
C TYR A 140 -1.69 5.20 14.30
N ASP A 141 -1.39 5.48 13.02
CA ASP A 141 -1.96 6.61 12.28
C ASP A 141 -3.49 6.52 12.18
N GLN A 142 -4.02 5.33 11.87
CA GLN A 142 -5.46 5.10 11.79
C GLN A 142 -6.14 5.33 13.13
N ALA A 143 -5.58 4.79 14.21
CA ALA A 143 -6.11 4.95 15.56
C ALA A 143 -6.01 6.39 16.07
N ALA A 144 -4.85 7.04 15.90
CA ALA A 144 -4.62 8.41 16.35
C ALA A 144 -5.51 9.42 15.60
N GLY A 145 -5.74 9.19 14.30
CA GLY A 145 -6.56 10.04 13.45
C GLY A 145 -8.04 9.67 13.38
N ASN A 146 -8.49 8.64 14.12
CA ASN A 146 -9.85 8.10 14.02
C ASN A 146 -10.28 7.79 12.57
N LYS A 147 -9.43 7.06 11.82
CA LYS A 147 -9.58 6.83 10.37
C LYS A 147 -10.06 5.43 9.99
N TRP A 148 -10.34 4.56 10.97
CA TRP A 148 -10.87 3.20 10.76
C TRP A 148 -12.24 3.17 10.09
#